data_AF-A0AAU0KJ64-F1
#
_entry.id   AF-A0AAU0KJ64-F1
#
_cell.length_a   1.000
_cell.length_b   1.000
_cell.length_c   1.000
_cell.angle_alpha   90.00
_cell.angle_beta   90.00
_cell.angle_gamma   90.00
#
_symmetry.space_group_name_H-M   'P 1'
#
loop_
_entity.id
_entity.type
_entity.pdbx_description
1 polymer ?
#
loop_
_entity_poly.entity_id
_entity_poly.type
_entity_poly.pdbx_seq_one_letter_code
_entity_poly.pdbx_strand_id
1 'polypeptide(L)'
;MPRLGALLELSRDHHSALVMARDARRGAAANDSAIWLETIARVEEHWRRNMSAHFVEEERLIELAGEKLDADAVARVLSDHAELRILAAGPCSLEPRARLRRFGELLSAHVRYEERVFFPQLEPHACTASATSTDPLSPNPAYPHTIPER
;
A
#
# COMPACT_ATOMS: atom_id res chain seq x y z
N MET A 1 10.32 -11.26 10.31
CA MET A 1 9.46 -10.59 11.32
C MET A 1 8.07 -10.47 10.71
N PRO A 2 6.97 -10.72 11.43
CA PRO A 2 5.65 -10.38 10.93
C PRO A 2 5.52 -8.85 10.83
N ARG A 3 4.92 -8.35 9.75
CA ARG A 3 4.67 -6.92 9.57
C ARG A 3 3.65 -6.45 10.60
N LEU A 4 3.79 -5.20 11.07
CA LEU A 4 2.93 -4.58 12.07
C LEU A 4 2.28 -3.32 11.51
N GLY A 5 1.07 -3.01 11.98
CA GLY A 5 0.37 -1.77 11.64
C GLY A 5 0.02 -1.64 10.16
N ALA A 6 0.22 -0.45 9.60
CA ALA A 6 -0.18 -0.09 8.23
C ALA A 6 0.43 -1.03 7.17
N LEU A 7 1.69 -1.46 7.33
CA LEU A 7 2.34 -2.38 6.38
C LEU A 7 1.67 -3.75 6.30
N LEU A 8 1.03 -4.21 7.39
CA LEU A 8 0.30 -5.48 7.37
C LEU A 8 -0.98 -5.36 6.54
N GLU A 9 -1.72 -4.26 6.68
CA GLU A 9 -2.93 -4.02 5.89
C GLU A 9 -2.59 -3.83 4.40
N LEU A 10 -1.55 -3.05 4.08
CA LEU A 10 -1.06 -2.91 2.71
C LEU A 10 -0.67 -4.28 2.10
N SER A 11 0.07 -5.11 2.85
CA SER A 11 0.39 -6.47 2.41
C SER A 11 -0.82 -7.39 2.21
N ARG A 12 -1.95 -7.14 2.89
CA ARG A 12 -3.19 -7.91 2.64
C ARG A 12 -3.83 -7.50 1.32
N ASP A 13 -3.84 -6.21 1.03
CA ASP A 13 -4.38 -5.67 -0.22
C ASP A 13 -3.65 -6.22 -1.45
N HIS A 14 -2.33 -6.48 -1.33
CA HIS A 14 -1.51 -7.11 -2.36
C HIS A 14 -2.06 -8.45 -2.87
N HIS A 15 -2.76 -9.24 -2.05
CA HIS A 15 -3.37 -10.47 -2.53
C HIS A 15 -4.41 -10.17 -3.62
N SER A 16 -5.29 -9.20 -3.37
CA SER A 16 -6.33 -8.80 -4.31
C SER A 16 -5.72 -8.17 -5.57
N ALA A 17 -4.66 -7.37 -5.42
CA ALA A 17 -3.90 -6.79 -6.52
C ALA A 17 -3.29 -7.86 -7.44
N LEU A 18 -2.69 -8.91 -6.87
CA LEU A 18 -2.10 -10.01 -7.65
C LEU A 18 -3.15 -10.85 -8.39
N VAL A 19 -4.33 -11.04 -7.78
CA VAL A 19 -5.47 -11.68 -8.46
C VAL A 19 -5.89 -10.84 -9.67
N MET A 20 -6.06 -9.52 -9.48
CA MET A 20 -6.42 -8.61 -10.57
C MET A 20 -5.35 -8.58 -11.68
N ALA A 21 -4.07 -8.57 -11.32
CA ALA A 21 -2.96 -8.63 -12.27
C ALA A 21 -3.00 -9.92 -13.12
N ARG A 22 -3.27 -11.06 -12.50
CA ARG A 22 -3.43 -12.34 -13.19
C ARG A 22 -4.63 -12.31 -14.14
N ASP A 23 -5.76 -11.78 -13.68
CA ASP A 23 -6.99 -11.75 -14.46
C ASP A 23 -6.90 -10.76 -15.63
N ALA A 24 -6.21 -9.62 -15.47
CA ALA A 24 -5.86 -8.71 -16.55
C ALA A 24 -5.02 -9.39 -17.64
N ARG A 25 -3.98 -10.16 -17.26
CA ARG A 25 -3.17 -10.93 -18.21
C ARG A 25 -3.97 -12.01 -18.94
N ARG A 26 -4.91 -12.67 -18.26
CA ARG A 26 -5.80 -13.66 -18.88
C ARG A 26 -6.78 -13.00 -19.86
N GLY A 27 -7.40 -11.88 -19.46
CA GLY A 27 -8.25 -11.09 -20.33
C GLY A 27 -7.49 -10.65 -21.59
N ALA A 28 -6.26 -10.15 -21.44
CA ALA A 28 -5.41 -9.78 -22.58
C ALA A 28 -5.01 -10.96 -23.49
N ALA A 29 -5.11 -12.20 -23.03
CA ALA A 29 -4.80 -13.38 -23.84
C ALA A 29 -6.02 -13.94 -24.59
N ALA A 30 -7.23 -13.53 -24.21
CA ALA A 30 -8.46 -13.98 -24.86
C ALA A 30 -8.52 -13.49 -26.32
N ASN A 31 -9.25 -14.21 -27.17
CA ASN A 31 -9.49 -13.83 -28.57
C ASN A 31 -10.89 -13.24 -28.79
N ASP A 32 -11.39 -12.52 -27.79
CA ASP A 32 -12.74 -11.94 -27.78
C ASP A 32 -12.69 -10.53 -27.16
N SER A 33 -13.05 -9.52 -27.95
CA SER A 33 -13.08 -8.12 -27.53
C SER A 33 -14.01 -7.87 -26.34
N ALA A 34 -15.12 -8.61 -26.21
CA ALA A 34 -16.03 -8.46 -25.09
C ALA A 34 -15.34 -8.80 -23.77
N ILE A 35 -14.51 -9.85 -23.75
CA ILE A 35 -13.75 -10.27 -22.57
C ILE A 35 -12.73 -9.20 -22.17
N TRP A 36 -12.06 -8.56 -23.12
CA TRP A 36 -11.07 -7.53 -22.81
C TRP A 36 -11.74 -6.28 -22.22
N LEU A 37 -12.83 -5.83 -22.82
CA LEU A 37 -13.58 -4.66 -22.36
C LEU A 37 -14.17 -4.88 -20.96
N GLU A 38 -14.75 -6.06 -20.71
CA GLU A 38 -15.24 -6.43 -19.38
C GLU A 38 -14.09 -6.46 -18.36
N THR A 39 -12.93 -7.00 -18.75
CA THR A 39 -11.76 -7.04 -17.86
C THR A 39 -11.23 -5.65 -17.54
N ILE A 40 -11.26 -4.71 -18.50
CA ILE A 40 -10.89 -3.31 -18.26
C ILE A 40 -11.83 -2.68 -17.25
N ALA A 41 -13.15 -2.87 -17.40
CA ALA A 41 -14.12 -2.35 -16.45
C ALA A 41 -13.89 -2.91 -15.03
N ARG A 42 -13.52 -4.20 -14.90
CA ARG A 42 -13.15 -4.79 -13.61
C ARG A 42 -11.86 -4.20 -13.02
N VAL A 43 -10.87 -3.91 -13.85
CA VAL A 43 -9.63 -3.23 -13.44
C VAL A 43 -9.94 -1.82 -12.93
N GLU A 44 -10.72 -1.05 -13.68
CA GLU A 44 -11.17 0.30 -13.30
C GLU A 44 -11.96 0.29 -11.98
N GLU A 45 -12.82 -0.70 -11.79
CA GLU A 45 -13.59 -0.84 -10.56
C GLU A 45 -12.73 -1.21 -9.36
N HIS A 46 -11.84 -2.18 -9.53
CA HIS A 46 -10.89 -2.58 -8.49
C HIS A 46 -9.95 -1.44 -8.10
N TRP A 47 -9.53 -0.66 -9.09
CA TRP A 47 -8.73 0.54 -8.89
C TRP A 47 -9.43 1.53 -7.97
N ARG A 48 -10.67 1.87 -8.30
CA ARG A 48 -11.47 2.86 -7.58
C ARG A 48 -11.80 2.43 -6.15
N ARG A 49 -12.01 1.13 -5.92
CA ARG A 49 -12.38 0.62 -4.58
C ARG A 49 -11.18 0.35 -3.67
N ASN A 50 -10.06 -0.10 -4.23
CA ASN A 50 -8.96 -0.66 -3.44
C ASN A 50 -7.64 0.08 -3.73
N MET A 51 -7.13 -0.03 -4.96
CA MET A 51 -5.74 0.37 -5.27
C MET A 51 -5.49 1.87 -5.11
N SER A 52 -6.47 2.72 -5.39
CA SER A 52 -6.28 4.17 -5.26
C SER A 52 -6.01 4.58 -3.81
N ALA A 53 -6.67 3.96 -2.83
CA ALA A 53 -6.46 4.26 -1.42
C ALA A 53 -5.15 3.62 -0.90
N HIS A 54 -4.86 2.41 -1.37
CA HIS A 54 -3.63 1.69 -1.09
C HIS A 54 -2.37 2.53 -1.44
N PHE A 55 -2.29 3.05 -2.67
CA PHE A 55 -1.15 3.88 -3.10
C PHE A 55 -1.02 5.20 -2.33
N VAL A 56 -2.14 5.81 -1.92
CA VAL A 56 -2.09 7.04 -1.12
C VAL A 56 -1.45 6.77 0.24
N GLU A 57 -1.76 5.64 0.87
CA GLU A 57 -1.16 5.28 2.16
C GLU A 57 0.33 4.94 2.01
N GLU A 58 0.74 4.26 0.95
CA GLU A 58 2.16 4.01 0.66
C GLU A 58 2.93 5.31 0.44
N GLU A 59 2.40 6.22 -0.38
CA GLU A 59 3.02 7.53 -0.63
C GLU A 59 3.13 8.36 0.66
N ARG A 60 2.12 8.28 1.55
CA ARG A 60 2.17 8.91 2.87
C ARG A 60 3.29 8.33 3.75
N LEU A 61 3.50 7.01 3.70
CA LEU A 61 4.60 6.36 4.43
C LEU A 61 5.97 6.74 3.87
N ILE A 62 6.08 6.91 2.55
CA ILE A 62 7.28 7.42 1.88
C ILE A 62 7.62 8.82 2.39
N GLU A 63 6.65 9.72 2.42
CA GLU A 63 6.83 11.09 2.92
C GLU A 63 7.27 11.11 4.39
N LEU A 64 6.71 10.22 5.23
CA LEU A 64 7.06 10.14 6.64
C LEU A 64 8.48 9.59 6.87
N ALA A 65 8.91 8.62 6.06
CA ALA A 65 10.26 8.06 6.14
C ALA A 65 11.31 9.02 5.57
N GLY A 66 10.96 9.79 4.54
CA GLY A 66 11.79 10.84 3.94
C GLY A 66 13.11 10.29 3.39
N GLU A 67 14.20 11.03 3.60
CA GLU A 67 15.55 10.71 3.10
C GLU A 67 16.16 9.42 3.67
N LYS A 68 15.47 8.72 4.58
CA LYS A 68 15.92 7.44 5.13
C LYS A 68 15.70 6.28 4.17
N LEU A 69 14.83 6.46 3.18
CA LEU A 69 14.59 5.47 2.13
C LEU A 69 15.61 5.62 1.01
N ASP A 70 15.90 4.50 0.34
CA ASP A 70 16.70 4.52 -0.88
C ASP A 70 15.98 5.31 -1.98
N ALA A 71 16.64 6.34 -2.51
CA ALA A 71 16.04 7.27 -3.45
C ALA A 71 15.63 6.59 -4.76
N ASP A 72 16.42 5.61 -5.24
CA ASP A 72 16.11 4.85 -6.45
C ASP A 72 14.90 3.94 -6.21
N ALA A 73 14.78 3.34 -5.03
CA ALA A 73 13.63 2.54 -4.67
C ALA A 73 12.34 3.36 -4.58
N VAL A 74 12.40 4.55 -3.98
CA VAL A 74 11.27 5.49 -3.93
C VAL A 74 10.88 5.94 -5.34
N ALA A 75 11.86 6.39 -6.14
CA ALA A 75 11.61 6.84 -7.51
C ALA A 75 10.94 5.74 -8.35
N ARG A 76 11.37 4.48 -8.18
CA ARG A 76 10.74 3.35 -8.84
C ARG A 76 9.28 3.15 -8.40
N VAL A 77 8.99 3.12 -7.10
CA VAL A 77 7.62 2.93 -6.59
C VAL A 77 6.68 4.02 -7.12
N LEU A 78 7.09 5.28 -7.02
CA LEU A 78 6.30 6.42 -7.49
C LEU A 78 6.09 6.39 -9.02
N SER A 79 7.12 5.96 -9.78
CA SER A 79 6.99 5.77 -11.23
C SER A 79 6.01 4.65 -11.57
N ASP A 80 6.11 3.50 -10.89
CA ASP A 80 5.19 2.38 -11.07
C ASP A 80 3.75 2.81 -10.73
N HIS A 81 3.53 3.58 -9.64
CA HIS A 81 2.22 4.13 -9.28
C HIS A 81 1.64 5.05 -10.34
N ALA A 82 2.45 5.98 -10.86
CA ALA A 82 2.02 6.92 -11.89
C ALA A 82 1.58 6.19 -13.17
N GLU A 83 2.33 5.18 -13.60
CA GLU A 83 1.97 4.39 -14.76
C GLU A 83 0.72 3.53 -14.49
N LEU A 84 0.62 2.87 -13.33
CA LEU A 84 -0.55 2.08 -12.95
C LEU A 84 -1.82 2.94 -12.86
N ARG A 85 -1.73 4.19 -12.38
CA ARG A 85 -2.83 5.18 -12.42
C ARG A 85 -3.33 5.42 -13.84
N ILE A 86 -2.40 5.65 -14.78
CA ILE A 86 -2.75 5.89 -16.18
C ILE A 86 -3.41 4.64 -16.79
N LEU A 87 -2.83 3.48 -16.56
CA LEU A 87 -3.35 2.21 -17.07
C LEU A 87 -4.68 1.81 -16.45
N ALA A 88 -4.94 2.18 -15.20
CA ALA A 88 -6.15 1.79 -14.51
C ALA A 88 -7.30 2.78 -14.68
N ALA A 89 -7.05 4.08 -14.65
CA ALA A 89 -8.11 5.09 -14.62
C ALA A 89 -7.80 6.38 -15.40
N GLY A 90 -6.62 6.49 -16.01
CA GLY A 90 -6.20 7.67 -16.76
C GLY A 90 -6.48 7.58 -18.27
N PRO A 91 -6.15 8.66 -19.02
CA PRO A 91 -6.26 8.69 -20.47
C PRO A 91 -5.17 7.81 -21.11
N CYS A 92 -5.40 6.51 -21.14
CA CYS A 92 -4.49 5.55 -21.74
C CYS A 92 -4.73 5.42 -23.25
N SER A 93 -3.70 5.70 -24.06
CA SER A 93 -3.74 5.58 -25.52
C SER A 93 -3.40 4.19 -26.05
N LEU A 94 -3.13 3.22 -25.17
CA LEU A 94 -2.85 1.84 -25.57
C LEU A 94 -4.14 1.14 -25.98
N GLU A 95 -4.03 0.29 -27.00
CA GLU A 95 -5.09 -0.65 -27.36
C GLU A 95 -5.55 -1.47 -26.14
N PRO A 96 -6.85 -1.78 -25.99
CA PRO A 96 -7.41 -2.45 -24.80
C PRO A 96 -6.62 -3.67 -24.33
N ARG A 97 -6.22 -4.53 -25.27
CA ARG A 97 -5.44 -5.73 -25.00
C ARG A 97 -4.02 -5.42 -24.50
N ALA A 98 -3.38 -4.42 -25.12
CA ALA A 98 -2.03 -3.99 -24.72
C ALA A 98 -2.06 -3.32 -23.34
N ARG A 99 -3.09 -2.49 -23.07
CA ARG A 99 -3.36 -1.87 -21.76
C ARG A 99 -3.46 -2.93 -20.66
N LEU A 100 -4.30 -3.95 -20.84
CA LEU A 100 -4.48 -5.03 -19.87
C LEU A 100 -3.20 -5.83 -19.62
N ARG A 101 -2.47 -6.18 -20.68
CA ARG A 101 -1.19 -6.91 -20.55
C ARG A 101 -0.20 -6.09 -19.75
N ARG A 102 -0.01 -4.82 -20.12
CA ARG A 102 0.93 -3.91 -19.44
C ARG A 102 0.54 -3.72 -17.98
N PHE A 103 -0.73 -3.48 -17.70
CA PHE A 103 -1.25 -3.34 -16.34
C PHE A 103 -0.95 -4.58 -15.49
N GLY A 104 -1.28 -5.78 -15.98
CA GLY A 104 -1.09 -7.00 -15.21
C GLY A 104 0.38 -7.38 -15.01
N GLU A 105 1.24 -7.09 -15.98
CA GLU A 105 2.69 -7.28 -15.84
C GLU A 105 3.29 -6.31 -14.83
N LEU A 106 2.97 -5.03 -14.95
CA LEU A 106 3.47 -3.97 -14.07
C LEU A 106 2.99 -4.19 -12.64
N LEU A 107 1.68 -4.38 -12.42
CA LEU A 107 1.12 -4.56 -11.08
C LEU A 107 1.72 -5.78 -10.37
N SER A 108 1.91 -6.89 -11.09
CA SER A 108 2.56 -8.07 -10.49
C SER A 108 4.03 -7.84 -10.17
N ALA A 109 4.76 -7.07 -10.98
CA ALA A 109 6.18 -6.77 -10.74
C ALA A 109 6.35 -5.78 -9.59
N HIS A 110 5.47 -4.79 -9.52
CA HIS A 110 5.38 -3.77 -8.49
C HIS A 110 5.13 -4.39 -7.11
N VAL A 111 4.04 -5.13 -6.93
CA VAL A 111 3.72 -5.80 -5.65
C VAL A 111 4.85 -6.72 -5.17
N ARG A 112 5.48 -7.46 -6.09
CA ARG A 112 6.62 -8.33 -5.73
C ARG A 112 7.84 -7.53 -5.28
N TYR A 113 8.06 -6.38 -5.88
CA TYR A 113 9.17 -5.51 -5.49
C TYR A 113 8.93 -4.90 -4.13
N GLU A 114 7.71 -4.43 -3.87
CA GLU A 114 7.36 -3.84 -2.59
C GLU A 114 7.55 -4.83 -1.46
N GLU A 115 6.96 -6.01 -1.60
CA GLU A 115 7.05 -7.08 -0.62
C GLU A 115 8.48 -7.52 -0.29
N ARG A 116 9.38 -7.51 -1.28
CA ARG A 116 10.73 -8.08 -1.15
C ARG A 116 11.82 -7.05 -0.89
N VAL A 117 11.62 -5.81 -1.34
CA VAL A 117 12.66 -4.78 -1.37
C VAL A 117 12.20 -3.51 -0.67
N PHE A 118 10.98 -3.04 -0.95
CA PHE A 118 10.55 -1.73 -0.45
C PHE A 118 10.03 -1.77 1.00
N PHE A 119 9.08 -2.65 1.30
CA PHE A 119 8.49 -2.76 2.63
C PHE A 119 9.53 -3.07 3.72
N PRO A 120 10.56 -3.91 3.49
CA PRO A 120 11.66 -4.07 4.45
C PRO A 120 12.39 -2.76 4.81
N GLN A 121 12.43 -1.77 3.91
CA GLN A 121 13.01 -0.44 4.20
C GLN A 121 12.03 0.44 4.99
N LEU A 122 10.73 0.22 4.86
CA LEU A 122 9.69 0.94 5.60
C LEU A 122 9.45 0.38 7.02
N GLU A 123 9.74 -0.91 7.26
CA GLU A 123 9.52 -1.57 8.55
C GLU A 123 10.09 -0.81 9.77
N PRO A 124 11.32 -0.24 9.74
CA PRO A 124 11.86 0.55 10.85
C PRO A 124 11.11 1.87 11.12
N HIS A 125 10.35 2.36 10.15
CA HIS A 125 9.67 3.67 10.19
C HIS A 125 8.16 3.53 10.41
N ALA A 126 7.57 2.39 10.05
CA ALA A 126 6.16 2.09 10.30
C ALA A 126 5.83 1.95 11.80
N CYS A 127 6.84 1.73 12.65
CA CYS A 127 6.67 1.56 14.11
C CYS A 127 6.49 2.90 14.86
N THR A 128 6.84 4.05 14.27
CA THR A 128 6.84 5.33 15.00
C THR A 128 5.46 5.96 15.19
N ALA A 129 4.38 5.32 14.76
CA ALA A 129 3.00 5.81 14.88
C ALA A 129 2.14 5.04 15.89
N SER A 130 2.74 4.29 16.83
CA SER A 130 1.99 3.63 17.91
C SER A 130 2.75 3.65 19.23
N ALA A 131 2.97 4.84 19.78
CA ALA A 131 3.39 5.02 21.17
C ALA A 131 2.76 6.29 21.77
N THR A 132 1.43 6.35 21.79
CA THR A 132 0.71 7.12 22.83
C THR A 132 0.01 6.12 23.73
N SER A 133 0.79 5.50 24.63
CA SER A 133 0.24 5.08 25.91
C SER A 133 1.20 5.64 26.95
N THR A 134 0.80 6.79 27.49
CA THR A 134 1.38 7.45 28.64
C THR A 134 1.41 6.46 29.80
N ASP A 135 2.60 6.01 30.18
CA ASP A 135 2.82 5.38 31.47
C ASP A 135 3.63 6.36 32.34
N PRO A 136 3.07 6.90 33.42
CA PRO A 136 3.85 7.40 34.52
C PRO A 136 3.64 6.50 35.74
N LEU A 137 4.45 5.46 35.83
CA LEU A 137 4.65 4.73 37.08
C LEU A 137 5.60 5.53 37.97
N SER A 138 5.05 6.23 38.96
CA SER A 138 5.77 6.46 40.21
C SER A 138 4.86 6.73 41.41
N PRO A 139 5.34 6.34 42.62
CA PRO A 139 4.51 5.95 43.74
C PRO A 139 4.12 7.14 44.62
N ASN A 140 2.92 7.10 45.19
CA ASN A 140 2.44 8.08 46.16
C ASN A 140 3.09 7.82 47.53
N PRO A 141 3.88 8.75 48.11
CA PRO A 141 4.32 8.63 49.49
C PRO A 141 3.20 9.10 50.43
N ALA A 142 2.92 8.27 51.43
CA ALA A 142 2.01 8.56 52.53
C ALA A 142 2.37 9.88 53.24
N TYR A 143 1.36 10.71 53.52
CA TYR A 143 1.42 11.74 54.56
C TYR A 143 0.28 11.52 55.56
N PRO A 144 0.56 11.60 56.88
CA PRO A 144 -0.41 11.35 57.94
C PRO A 144 -1.22 12.61 58.24
N HIS A 145 -2.54 12.48 58.38
CA HIS A 145 -3.36 13.51 59.00
C HIS A 145 -3.51 13.21 60.49
N THR A 146 -2.75 13.94 61.29
CA THR A 146 -3.01 14.16 62.70
C THR A 146 -4.11 15.21 62.82
N ILE A 147 -5.20 14.91 63.52
CA ILE A 147 -6.21 15.89 63.96
C ILE A 147 -6.09 16.00 65.49
N PRO A 148 -5.97 17.20 66.08
CA PRO A 148 -5.98 17.37 67.53
C PRO A 148 -7.40 17.48 68.09
N GLU A 149 -7.55 17.08 69.35
CA GLU A 149 -8.76 17.15 70.19
C GLU A 149 -9.28 18.58 70.39
N ARG A 150 -10.61 18.75 70.32
CA ARG A 150 -11.45 19.29 71.41
C ARG A 150 -12.94 19.14 71.10
#